data_AF-A0A3E3E2Y9-F1
#
_entry.id   AF-A0A3E3E2Y9-F1
#
_cell.length_a   1.000
_cell.length_b   1.000
_cell.length_c   1.000
_cell.angle_alpha   90.00
_cell.angle_beta   90.00
_cell.angle_gamma   90.00
#
_symmetry.space_group_name_H-M   'P 1'
#
loop_
_entity.id
_entity.type
_entity.pdbx_description
1 polymer ?
#
loop_
_entity_poly.entity_id
_entity_poly.type
_entity_poly.pdbx_seq_one_letter_code
_entity_poly.pdbx_strand_id
1 'polypeptide(L)'
;MKKEFQSVVFDDENKKLSILIGSSGEVAYTDIEKVSVANEDAKFKGKSTPFAHQVLGGVTFMSIAAEPSLYVGIKLTLKDHSVRAIYVSDIKTQFNTSIYQKDREEAEEIQKLIQERIQ
;
A
#
# COMPACT_ATOMS: atom_id res chain seq x y z
N MET A 1 9.61 20.88 3.41
CA MET A 1 8.92 20.49 2.16
C MET A 1 7.72 19.66 2.55
N LYS A 2 6.49 20.07 2.25
CA LYS A 2 5.35 19.15 2.29
C LYS A 2 5.60 18.15 1.16
N LYS A 3 5.84 16.87 1.49
CA LYS A 3 6.00 15.84 0.46
C LYS A 3 4.60 15.44 0.04
N GLU A 4 4.27 15.68 -1.22
CA GLU A 4 2.98 15.36 -1.79
C GLU A 4 3.04 13.96 -2.38
N PHE A 5 2.16 13.08 -1.92
CA PHE A 5 1.99 11.75 -2.48
C PHE A 5 0.73 11.74 -3.35
N GLN A 6 0.79 11.06 -4.50
CA GLN A 6 -0.39 10.94 -5.36
C GLN A 6 -1.47 10.06 -4.72
N SER A 7 -1.06 9.12 -3.87
CA SER A 7 -1.90 8.05 -3.33
C SER A 7 -2.58 8.41 -1.99
N VAL A 8 -2.05 9.38 -1.26
CA VAL A 8 -2.50 9.72 0.10
C VAL A 8 -2.27 11.19 0.44
N VAL A 9 -3.23 11.78 1.15
CA VAL A 9 -3.11 13.12 1.74
C VAL A 9 -3.14 12.98 3.25
N PHE A 10 -2.16 13.59 3.93
CA PHE A 10 -2.11 13.66 5.38
C PHE A 10 -2.76 14.96 5.86
N ASP A 11 -3.77 14.84 6.72
CA ASP A 11 -4.47 15.95 7.36
C ASP A 11 -4.20 15.88 8.87
N ASP A 12 -3.05 16.42 9.26
CA ASP A 12 -2.55 16.39 10.64
C ASP A 12 -3.37 17.32 11.57
N GLU A 13 -4.06 18.31 11.03
CA GLU A 13 -4.96 19.18 11.78
C GLU A 13 -6.19 18.39 12.28
N ASN A 14 -6.77 17.57 11.41
CA ASN A 14 -7.92 16.71 11.74
C ASN A 14 -7.52 15.29 12.16
N LYS A 15 -6.22 15.01 12.30
CA LYS A 15 -5.66 13.70 12.72
C LYS A 15 -6.14 12.53 11.87
N LYS A 16 -6.18 12.72 10.56
CA LYS A 16 -6.65 11.71 9.59
C LYS A 16 -5.81 11.72 8.32
N LEU A 17 -5.91 10.63 7.56
CA LEU A 17 -5.43 10.56 6.18
C LEU A 17 -6.58 10.30 5.22
N SER A 18 -6.42 10.77 3.99
CA SER A 18 -7.33 10.52 2.89
C SER A 18 -6.65 9.65 1.85
N ILE A 19 -7.22 8.47 1.61
CA ILE A 19 -6.77 7.52 0.60
C ILE A 19 -7.32 7.96 -0.75
N LEU A 20 -6.42 8.20 -1.71
CA LEU A 20 -6.78 8.62 -3.07
C LEU A 20 -6.78 7.44 -4.05
N ILE A 21 -5.89 6.48 -3.86
CA ILE A 21 -5.77 5.28 -4.71
C ILE A 21 -5.92 4.03 -3.85
N GLY A 22 -6.95 3.22 -4.09
CA GLY A 22 -7.20 1.96 -3.40
C GLY A 22 -8.58 1.89 -2.77
N SER A 23 -8.64 1.73 -1.44
CA SER A 23 -9.94 1.65 -0.75
C SER A 23 -10.75 2.94 -0.79
N SER A 24 -10.08 4.07 -1.07
CA SER A 24 -10.62 5.45 -1.12
C SER A 24 -11.33 5.91 0.16
N GLY A 25 -11.23 7.21 0.46
CA GLY A 25 -11.89 7.81 1.63
C GLY A 25 -10.95 8.02 2.81
N GLU A 26 -11.52 8.43 3.94
CA GLU A 26 -10.77 8.93 5.09
C GLU A 26 -10.57 7.85 6.16
N VAL A 27 -9.41 7.91 6.84
CA VAL A 27 -9.07 7.04 7.96
C VAL A 27 -8.46 7.91 9.06
N ALA A 28 -9.07 7.89 10.25
CA ALA A 28 -8.50 8.56 11.42
C ALA A 28 -7.25 7.81 11.90
N TYR A 29 -6.21 8.53 12.31
CA TYR A 29 -4.99 7.90 12.82
C TYR A 29 -5.26 7.01 14.04
N THR A 30 -6.23 7.40 14.88
CA THR A 30 -6.64 6.66 16.07
C THR A 30 -7.27 5.30 15.77
N ASP A 31 -7.75 5.08 14.54
CA ASP A 31 -8.40 3.84 14.14
C ASP A 31 -7.42 2.82 13.54
N ILE A 32 -6.21 3.26 13.21
CA ILE A 32 -5.17 2.40 12.62
C ILE A 32 -4.53 1.58 13.74
N GLU A 33 -4.62 0.25 13.63
CA GLU A 33 -3.96 -0.71 14.52
C GLU A 33 -2.57 -1.08 14.00
N LYS A 34 -2.45 -1.32 12.69
CA LYS A 34 -1.21 -1.77 12.07
C LYS A 34 -1.07 -1.25 10.65
N VAL A 35 0.17 -0.96 10.28
CA VAL A 35 0.57 -0.50 8.93
C VAL A 35 1.74 -1.32 8.41
N SER A 36 1.62 -1.84 7.19
CA SER A 36 2.67 -2.64 6.52
C SER A 36 2.68 -2.43 5.02
N VAL A 37 3.87 -2.36 4.41
CA VAL A 37 4.01 -2.45 2.95
C VAL A 37 3.63 -3.85 2.48
N ALA A 38 2.90 -3.94 1.37
CA ALA A 38 2.45 -5.18 0.79
C ALA A 38 2.35 -5.08 -0.74
N ASN A 39 2.52 -6.22 -1.39
CA ASN A 39 2.36 -6.38 -2.83
C ASN A 39 1.13 -7.25 -3.09
N GLU A 40 0.17 -6.78 -3.88
CA GLU A 40 -1.02 -7.56 -4.26
C GLU A 40 -0.90 -8.06 -5.70
N ASP A 41 -1.29 -9.30 -5.95
CA ASP A 41 -1.39 -9.83 -7.32
C ASP A 41 -2.41 -9.01 -8.11
N ALA A 42 -1.98 -8.47 -9.25
CA ALA A 42 -2.77 -7.58 -10.08
C ALA A 42 -4.10 -8.20 -10.55
N LYS A 43 -4.21 -9.54 -10.59
CA LYS A 43 -5.45 -10.23 -10.94
C LYS A 43 -6.56 -10.03 -9.90
N PHE A 44 -6.20 -9.72 -8.65
CA PHE A 44 -7.11 -9.65 -7.50
C PHE A 44 -7.40 -8.24 -7.01
N LYS A 45 -6.67 -7.21 -7.48
CA LYS A 45 -6.99 -5.80 -7.16
C LYS A 45 -8.45 -5.50 -7.47
N GLY A 46 -9.19 -5.06 -6.44
CA GLY A 46 -10.62 -4.73 -6.54
C GLY A 46 -11.58 -5.92 -6.62
N LYS A 47 -11.09 -7.17 -6.56
CA LYS A 47 -11.93 -8.38 -6.62
C LYS A 47 -12.05 -9.13 -5.29
N SER A 48 -11.12 -8.89 -4.38
CA SER A 48 -11.11 -9.45 -3.03
C SER A 48 -10.82 -8.38 -2.00
N THR A 49 -10.91 -8.72 -0.72
CA THR A 49 -10.37 -7.89 0.36
C THR A 49 -8.93 -7.49 0.02
N PRO A 50 -8.55 -6.22 0.17
CA PRO A 50 -7.24 -5.76 -0.26
C PRO A 50 -6.11 -6.53 0.42
N PHE A 51 -5.13 -6.95 -0.37
CA PHE A 51 -3.99 -7.75 0.04
C PHE A 51 -4.37 -9.10 0.68
N ALA A 52 -5.49 -9.71 0.26
CA ALA A 52 -5.76 -11.12 0.54
C ALA A 52 -4.87 -12.05 -0.30
N HIS A 53 -4.52 -11.61 -1.51
CA HIS A 53 -3.68 -12.34 -2.46
C HIS A 53 -2.33 -11.64 -2.62
N GLN A 54 -1.49 -11.74 -1.59
CA GLN A 54 -0.18 -11.11 -1.59
C GLN A 54 0.83 -11.89 -2.41
N VAL A 55 1.70 -11.16 -3.11
CA VAL A 55 2.86 -11.75 -3.81
C VAL A 55 4.12 -11.43 -3.01
N LEU A 56 4.79 -12.45 -2.49
CA LEU A 56 6.05 -12.29 -1.76
C LEU A 56 7.22 -12.33 -2.74
N GLY A 57 8.12 -11.35 -2.69
CA GLY A 57 9.34 -11.39 -3.50
C GLY A 57 10.29 -12.48 -2.98
N GLY A 58 10.99 -13.19 -3.86
CA GLY A 58 12.00 -14.17 -3.48
C GLY A 58 12.41 -15.11 -4.61
N VAL A 59 13.42 -15.95 -4.35
CA VAL A 59 13.95 -16.94 -5.30
C VAL A 59 12.88 -17.86 -5.89
N THR A 60 11.78 -18.05 -5.16
CA THR A 60 10.63 -18.88 -5.55
C THR A 60 9.93 -18.39 -6.83
N PHE A 61 9.99 -17.09 -7.17
CA PHE A 61 9.35 -16.55 -8.37
C PHE A 61 10.29 -16.50 -9.59
N MET A 62 11.60 -16.68 -9.42
CA MET A 62 12.55 -16.71 -10.55
C MET A 62 12.44 -17.99 -11.39
N SER A 63 11.73 -19.02 -10.91
CA SER A 63 11.59 -20.33 -11.56
C SER A 63 10.25 -20.57 -12.24
N ILE A 64 9.30 -19.62 -12.17
CA ILE A 64 8.00 -19.73 -12.87
C ILE A 64 8.08 -19.08 -14.25
N ALA A 65 7.48 -19.74 -15.25
CA ALA A 65 7.52 -19.30 -16.65
C ALA A 65 6.90 -17.91 -16.93
N ALA A 66 6.16 -17.34 -15.96
CA ALA A 66 5.64 -15.98 -16.02
C ALA A 66 5.53 -15.39 -14.61
N GLU A 67 6.36 -14.39 -14.30
CA GLU A 67 6.26 -13.64 -13.05
C GLU A 67 4.91 -12.89 -12.96
N PRO A 68 4.17 -12.98 -11.85
CA PRO A 68 2.90 -12.29 -11.69
C PRO A 68 3.11 -10.78 -11.72
N SER A 69 2.22 -10.08 -12.43
CA SER A 69 2.11 -8.62 -12.25
C SER A 69 1.48 -8.32 -10.89
N LEU A 70 1.91 -7.25 -10.25
CA LEU A 70 1.50 -6.85 -8.92
C LEU A 70 1.28 -5.34 -8.82
N TYR A 71 0.61 -4.93 -7.75
CA TYR A 71 0.55 -3.54 -7.29
C TYR A 71 1.24 -3.42 -5.94
N VAL A 72 2.01 -2.35 -5.76
CA VAL A 72 2.66 -2.01 -4.49
C VAL A 72 1.75 -1.08 -3.70
N GLY A 73 1.63 -1.31 -2.39
CA GLY A 73 0.85 -0.43 -1.53
C GLY A 73 1.10 -0.64 -0.05
N ILE A 74 0.34 0.11 0.73
CA ILE A 74 0.31 0.07 2.18
C ILE A 74 -1.00 -0.60 2.61
N LYS A 75 -0.88 -1.68 3.38
CA LYS A 75 -1.97 -2.35 4.08
C LYS A 75 -2.17 -1.69 5.43
N LEU A 76 -3.30 -1.03 5.61
CA LEU A 76 -3.79 -0.55 6.91
C LEU A 76 -4.74 -1.59 7.49
N THR A 77 -4.43 -2.09 8.67
CA THR A 77 -5.36 -2.86 9.49
C THR A 77 -5.90 -1.92 10.55
N LEU A 78 -7.22 -1.77 10.59
CA LEU A 78 -7.91 -0.93 11.55
C LEU A 78 -8.24 -1.73 12.82
N LYS A 79 -8.56 -1.03 13.91
CA LYS A 79 -8.91 -1.64 15.20
C LYS A 79 -10.18 -2.51 15.16
N ASP A 80 -11.06 -2.27 14.20
CA ASP A 80 -12.23 -3.13 13.93
C ASP A 80 -11.88 -4.37 13.07
N HIS A 81 -10.58 -4.61 12.85
CA HIS A 81 -10.00 -5.66 12.01
C HIS A 81 -10.29 -5.54 10.51
N SER A 82 -10.93 -4.45 10.07
CA SER A 82 -11.08 -4.16 8.65
C SER A 82 -9.74 -3.74 8.04
N VAL A 83 -9.62 -3.94 6.72
CA VAL A 83 -8.42 -3.62 5.96
C VAL A 83 -8.71 -2.52 4.96
N ARG A 84 -7.85 -1.50 4.94
CA ARG A 84 -7.82 -0.45 3.90
C ARG A 84 -6.50 -0.54 3.14
N ALA A 85 -6.55 -0.32 1.84
CA ALA A 85 -5.38 -0.26 0.97
C ALA A 85 -5.13 1.13 0.45
N ILE A 86 -3.87 1.54 0.54
CA ILE A 86 -3.30 2.68 -0.19
C ILE A 86 -2.38 2.09 -1.24
N TYR A 87 -2.76 2.05 -2.51
CA TYR A 87 -1.81 1.70 -3.57
C TYR A 87 -1.02 2.94 -3.94
N VAL A 88 0.29 2.80 -4.10
CA VAL A 88 1.16 3.93 -4.45
C VAL A 88 0.83 4.45 -5.86
N SER A 89 0.50 3.54 -6.77
CA SER A 89 0.14 3.87 -8.14
C SER A 89 -0.98 2.97 -8.68
N ASP A 90 -1.62 3.40 -9.78
CA ASP A 90 -2.51 2.56 -10.58
C ASP A 90 -1.79 1.78 -11.69
N ILE A 91 -0.45 1.78 -11.65
CA ILE A 91 0.38 1.11 -12.64
C ILE A 91 0.75 -0.28 -12.11
N LYS A 92 0.36 -1.32 -12.84
CA LYS A 92 0.82 -2.68 -12.53
C LYS A 92 2.31 -2.79 -12.82
N THR A 93 3.02 -3.53 -11.99
CA THR A 93 4.46 -3.73 -12.09
C THR A 93 4.83 -5.20 -11.86
N GLN A 94 6.12 -5.52 -11.93
CA GLN A 94 6.69 -6.83 -11.61
C GLN A 94 7.94 -6.62 -10.74
N PHE A 95 8.34 -7.67 -10.02
CA PHE A 95 9.61 -7.65 -9.30
C PHE A 95 10.77 -7.30 -10.25
N ASN A 96 11.84 -6.74 -9.69
CA ASN A 96 13.06 -6.36 -10.42
C ASN A 96 12.91 -5.22 -11.45
N THR A 97 11.71 -4.65 -11.62
CA THR A 97 11.52 -3.46 -12.46
C THR A 97 11.84 -2.18 -11.69
N SER A 98 12.25 -1.12 -12.41
CA SER A 98 12.47 0.21 -11.81
C SER A 98 11.19 0.82 -11.24
N ILE A 99 10.03 0.55 -11.87
CA ILE A 99 8.72 0.97 -11.37
C ILE A 99 8.47 0.34 -10.00
N TYR A 100 8.71 -0.97 -9.85
CA TYR A 100 8.54 -1.65 -8.56
C TYR A 100 9.44 -1.07 -7.47
N GLN A 101 10.72 -0.80 -7.78
CA GLN A 101 11.66 -0.23 -6.82
C GLN A 101 11.18 1.15 -6.34
N LYS A 102 10.81 2.02 -7.27
CA LYS A 102 10.30 3.37 -6.96
C LYS A 102 9.01 3.31 -6.14
N ASP A 103 8.04 2.51 -6.56
CA ASP A 103 6.76 2.40 -5.86
C ASP A 103 6.95 1.81 -4.45
N ARG A 104 7.92 0.91 -4.27
CA ARG A 104 8.26 0.36 -2.96
C ARG A 104 8.93 1.39 -2.05
N GLU A 105 9.87 2.17 -2.56
CA GLU A 105 10.51 3.24 -1.79
C GLU A 105 9.47 4.27 -1.31
N GLU A 106 8.54 4.68 -2.18
CA GLU A 106 7.45 5.57 -1.81
C GLU A 106 6.49 4.92 -0.80
N ALA A 107 6.17 3.63 -0.94
CA ALA A 107 5.35 2.90 0.03
C ALA A 107 5.98 2.83 1.42
N GLU A 108 7.30 2.58 1.49
CA GLU A 108 8.06 2.53 2.74
C GLU A 108 8.12 3.91 3.41
N GLU A 109 8.24 4.98 2.63
CA GLU A 109 8.17 6.35 3.15
C GLU A 109 6.79 6.72 3.69
N ILE A 110 5.72 6.43 2.93
CA ILE A 110 4.34 6.64 3.39
C ILE A 110 4.08 5.83 4.66
N GLN A 111 4.51 4.57 4.70
CA GLN A 111 4.41 3.71 5.89
C GLN A 111 5.04 4.40 7.10
N LYS A 112 6.29 4.88 6.97
CA LYS A 112 7.00 5.55 8.07
C LYS A 112 6.25 6.79 8.56
N LEU A 113 5.76 7.62 7.63
CA LEU A 113 4.98 8.82 7.98
C LEU A 113 3.69 8.49 8.72
N ILE A 114 3.00 7.40 8.35
CA ILE A 114 1.82 6.92 9.09
C ILE A 114 2.24 6.42 10.48
N GLN A 115 3.32 5.63 10.57
CA GLN A 115 3.83 5.11 11.85
C GLN A 115 4.19 6.21 12.86
N GLU A 116 4.70 7.34 12.40
CA GLU A 116 5.01 8.50 13.24
C GLU A 116 3.76 9.19 13.80
N ARG A 117 2.59 9.02 13.16
CA ARG A 117 1.32 9.67 13.50
C ARG A 117 0.38 8.82 14.35
N ILE A 118 0.58 7.51 14.36
CA ILE A 118 -0.21 6.55 15.15
C ILE A 118 0.42 6.25 16.52
N GLN A 119 1.58 6.85 16.81
CA GLN A 119 2.27 6.74 18.10
C GLN A 119 1.58 7.52 19.21
#